data_AF-A0A811YG84-F1
#
_entry.id   AF-A0A811YG84-F1
#
_cell.length_a   1.000
_cell.length_b   1.000
_cell.length_c   1.000
_cell.angle_alpha   90.00
_cell.angle_beta   90.00
_cell.angle_gamma   90.00
#
_symmetry.space_group_name_H-M   'P 1'
#
loop_
_entity.id
_entity.type
_entity.pdbx_description
1 polymer ?
#
loop_
_entity_poly.entity_id
_entity_poly.type
_entity_poly.pdbx_seq_one_letter_code
_entity_poly.pdbx_strand_id
1 'polypeptide(L)'
;MADIQTERAYQKWPTIFQNKKRVLLGETGKEKLPWYYKNKSPGTYIDKKCPSTGNVSIRGRILSGVVTKMRMQKTIYNRFEKRHKNMLVHLYPCIRDVQIGDIVTTVRFNVLKVTKAAGTKKQFQEF
;
A
#
# COMPACT_ATOMS: atom_id res chain seq x y z
N MET A 1 -10.31 -10.11 2.58
CA MET A 1 -9.77 -8.78 2.19
C MET A 1 -10.67 -7.71 2.78
N ALA A 2 -10.25 -6.44 2.89
CA ALA A 2 -11.19 -5.37 3.24
C ALA A 2 -12.17 -5.15 2.09
N ASP A 3 -13.42 -4.82 2.40
CA ASP A 3 -14.42 -4.49 1.38
C ASP A 3 -14.03 -3.22 0.63
N ILE A 4 -14.38 -3.17 -0.67
CA ILE A 4 -14.07 -2.02 -1.54
C ILE A 4 -14.83 -0.78 -1.07
N GLN A 5 -16.09 -0.94 -0.66
CA GLN A 5 -16.99 0.17 -0.36
C GLN A 5 -17.04 0.46 1.15
N THR A 6 -15.96 1.05 1.68
CA THR A 6 -15.85 1.47 3.09
C THR A 6 -16.27 2.92 3.33
N GLU A 7 -16.24 3.76 2.31
CA GLU A 7 -16.64 5.17 2.38
C GLU A 7 -18.08 5.41 1.90
N ARG A 8 -18.63 6.60 2.16
CA ARG A 8 -19.96 7.00 1.66
C ARG A 8 -20.01 7.24 0.15
N ALA A 9 -18.89 7.65 -0.45
CA ALA A 9 -18.79 7.90 -1.88
C ALA A 9 -18.43 6.60 -2.63
N TYR A 10 -19.11 6.31 -3.75
CA TYR A 10 -18.87 5.08 -4.51
C TYR A 10 -17.43 5.02 -5.06
N GLN A 11 -16.69 3.98 -4.66
CA GLN A 11 -15.29 3.81 -5.06
C GLN A 11 -15.19 3.02 -6.37
N LYS A 12 -14.59 3.64 -7.40
CA LYS A 12 -14.31 3.02 -8.69
C LYS A 12 -12.97 3.48 -9.28
N TRP A 13 -12.42 2.69 -10.19
CA TRP A 13 -11.29 3.10 -11.00
C TRP A 13 -11.71 4.17 -12.01
N PRO A 14 -11.00 5.31 -12.10
CA PRO A 14 -11.34 6.36 -13.07
C PRO A 14 -11.04 5.93 -14.51
N THR A 15 -10.12 4.98 -14.71
CA THR A 15 -9.70 4.46 -16.02
C THR A 15 -10.55 3.30 -16.53
N ILE A 16 -11.49 2.77 -15.73
CA ILE A 16 -12.31 1.61 -16.11
C ILE A 16 -13.78 1.99 -16.10
N PHE A 17 -14.40 1.95 -17.27
CA PHE A 17 -15.84 2.13 -17.39
C PHE A 17 -16.56 0.84 -16.98
N GLN A 18 -17.29 0.90 -15.86
CA GLN A 18 -17.96 -0.27 -15.29
C GLN A 18 -19.30 -0.60 -15.96
N ASN A 19 -19.96 0.40 -16.54
CA ASN A 19 -21.31 0.28 -17.09
C ASN A 19 -21.29 -0.22 -18.55
N LYS A 20 -20.43 -1.20 -18.86
CA LYS A 20 -20.34 -1.84 -20.19
C LYS A 20 -21.72 -2.41 -20.56
N LYS A 21 -22.29 -1.95 -21.69
CA LYS A 21 -23.55 -2.51 -22.20
C LYS A 21 -23.34 -4.00 -22.47
N ARG A 22 -24.23 -4.84 -21.93
CA ARG A 22 -24.25 -6.27 -22.26
C ARG A 22 -24.74 -6.44 -23.70
N VAL A 23 -24.01 -7.23 -24.48
CA VAL A 23 -24.51 -7.72 -25.76
C VAL A 23 -25.50 -8.83 -25.44
N LEU A 24 -26.70 -8.78 -26.03
CA LEU A 24 -27.78 -9.73 -25.73
C LEU A 24 -27.53 -11.13 -26.33
N LEU A 25 -26.57 -11.23 -27.26
CA LEU A 25 -26.14 -12.47 -27.89
C LEU A 25 -24.88 -13.00 -27.19
N GLY A 26 -25.03 -14.10 -26.45
CA GLY A 26 -23.93 -14.82 -25.80
C GLY A 26 -24.13 -15.03 -24.30
N GLU A 27 -23.77 -16.21 -23.80
CA GLU A 27 -23.80 -16.58 -22.38
C GLU A 27 -22.66 -15.91 -21.59
N THR A 28 -22.59 -14.58 -21.62
CA THR A 28 -21.68 -13.85 -20.74
C THR A 28 -22.23 -13.88 -19.32
N GLY A 29 -21.64 -14.74 -18.48
CA GLY A 29 -21.80 -14.70 -17.04
C GLY A 29 -21.44 -13.33 -16.45
N LYS A 30 -21.54 -13.15 -15.13
CA LYS A 30 -21.13 -11.90 -14.47
C LYS A 30 -19.61 -11.69 -14.61
N GLU A 31 -19.16 -11.13 -15.75
CA GLU A 31 -17.77 -10.74 -15.99
C GLU A 31 -17.29 -9.89 -14.81
N LYS A 32 -16.29 -10.37 -14.09
CA LYS A 32 -15.64 -9.56 -13.06
C LYS A 32 -15.00 -8.37 -13.77
N LEU A 33 -15.31 -7.17 -13.30
CA LEU A 33 -14.78 -5.94 -13.89
C LEU A 33 -13.26 -6.02 -14.04
N PRO A 34 -12.70 -5.73 -15.23
CA PRO A 34 -11.26 -5.77 -15.43
C PRO A 34 -10.59 -4.79 -14.48
N TRP A 35 -9.38 -5.13 -14.03
CA TRP A 35 -8.70 -4.40 -12.97
C TRP A 35 -7.46 -3.68 -13.49
N TYR A 36 -7.35 -2.38 -13.21
CA TYR A 36 -6.26 -1.54 -13.71
C TYR A 36 -5.09 -1.57 -12.75
N TYR A 37 -3.93 -1.99 -13.25
CA TYR A 37 -2.66 -1.86 -12.54
C TYR A 37 -1.54 -1.56 -13.54
N LYS A 38 -0.51 -0.85 -13.09
CA LYS A 38 0.67 -0.53 -13.91
C LYS A 38 1.71 -1.66 -13.91
N ASN A 39 2.19 -2.06 -12.72
CA ASN A 39 3.41 -2.88 -12.61
C ASN A 39 3.30 -4.15 -11.74
N LYS A 40 2.27 -4.27 -10.90
CA LYS A 40 2.05 -5.39 -9.97
C LYS A 40 0.55 -5.58 -9.82
N SER A 41 0.05 -6.76 -9.44
CA SER A 41 -1.39 -7.07 -9.30
C SER A 41 -1.92 -7.11 -7.84
N PRO A 42 -1.96 -5.99 -7.08
CA PRO A 42 -2.27 -6.02 -5.64
C PRO A 42 -3.76 -6.13 -5.25
N GLY A 43 -4.52 -7.15 -5.67
CA GLY A 43 -5.84 -7.49 -5.09
C GLY A 43 -6.93 -6.40 -5.15
N THR A 44 -8.05 -6.59 -4.45
CA THR A 44 -9.30 -5.82 -4.70
C THR A 44 -9.47 -4.56 -3.82
N TYR A 45 -8.52 -3.63 -3.84
CA TYR A 45 -8.59 -2.35 -3.10
C TYR A 45 -8.48 -1.15 -4.02
N ILE A 46 -9.15 -0.03 -3.68
CA ILE A 46 -9.10 1.21 -4.46
C ILE A 46 -8.38 2.28 -3.64
N ASP A 47 -7.13 2.62 -4.02
CA ASP A 47 -6.36 3.69 -3.38
C ASP A 47 -5.73 4.61 -4.43
N LYS A 48 -6.22 5.86 -4.46
CA LYS A 48 -5.76 6.92 -5.37
C LYS A 48 -4.29 7.31 -5.13
N LYS A 49 -3.76 7.11 -3.92
CA LYS A 49 -2.38 7.46 -3.55
C LYS A 49 -1.37 6.38 -3.97
N CYS A 50 -1.82 5.22 -4.43
CA CYS A 50 -0.95 4.07 -4.67
C CYS A 50 -0.16 4.16 -5.99
N PRO A 51 1.18 3.93 -6.00
CA PRO A 51 1.98 3.96 -7.23
C PRO A 51 1.59 2.89 -8.26
N SER A 52 1.12 1.72 -7.82
CA SER A 52 0.77 0.60 -8.70
C SER A 52 -0.59 0.74 -9.37
N THR A 53 -1.53 1.43 -8.71
CA THR A 53 -2.96 1.34 -9.02
C THR A 53 -3.63 2.71 -9.14
N GLY A 54 -3.10 3.72 -8.43
CA GLY A 54 -3.50 5.11 -8.54
C GLY A 54 -2.67 5.90 -9.56
N ASN A 55 -2.95 7.19 -9.68
CA ASN A 55 -2.23 8.08 -10.60
C ASN A 55 -1.10 8.85 -9.92
N VAL A 56 -0.21 8.14 -9.21
CA VAL A 56 0.95 8.75 -8.52
C VAL A 56 2.25 8.31 -9.17
N SER A 57 2.98 9.25 -9.80
CA SER A 57 4.32 9.00 -10.32
C SER A 57 5.38 9.11 -9.22
N ILE A 58 6.24 8.10 -9.11
CA ILE A 58 7.42 8.13 -8.25
C ILE A 58 8.45 9.08 -8.88
N ARG A 59 8.84 10.15 -8.17
CA ARG A 59 9.83 11.14 -8.63
C ARG A 59 10.68 11.66 -7.46
N GLY A 60 11.97 11.93 -7.72
CA GLY A 60 12.92 12.43 -6.73
C GLY A 60 13.74 11.32 -6.07
N ARG A 61 14.29 11.60 -4.89
CA ARG A 61 15.22 10.70 -4.19
C ARG A 61 14.50 9.53 -3.52
N ILE A 62 15.11 8.35 -3.63
CA ILE A 62 14.74 7.14 -2.89
C ILE A 62 15.43 7.20 -1.52
N LEU A 63 14.68 6.93 -0.46
CA LEU A 63 15.15 6.88 0.92
C LEU A 63 14.92 5.47 1.48
N SER A 64 15.80 5.03 2.38
CA SER A 64 15.63 3.78 3.13
C SER A 64 15.61 4.09 4.62
N GLY A 65 14.72 3.43 5.37
CA GLY A 65 14.57 3.59 6.81
C GLY A 65 13.92 2.37 7.46
N VAL A 66 13.88 2.35 8.79
CA VAL A 66 13.30 1.24 9.57
C VAL A 66 11.88 1.62 10.03
N VAL A 67 10.93 0.69 10.02
CA VAL A 67 9.60 0.90 10.62
C VAL A 67 9.74 1.04 12.12
N THR A 68 9.52 2.25 12.65
CA THR A 68 9.55 2.50 14.10
C THR A 68 8.17 2.35 14.75
N LYS A 69 7.09 2.78 14.07
CA LYS A 69 5.71 2.72 14.58
C LYS A 69 4.72 2.52 13.43
N MET A 70 3.65 1.77 13.69
CA MET A 70 2.48 1.63 12.78
C MET A 70 1.25 2.42 13.26
N ARG A 71 1.41 3.28 14.28
CA ARG A 71 0.39 4.20 14.83
C ARG A 71 0.97 5.61 14.94
N MET A 72 0.13 6.64 14.82
CA MET A 72 0.54 8.04 14.96
C MET A 72 0.65 8.45 16.45
N GLN A 73 1.77 9.05 16.88
CA GLN A 73 1.92 9.69 18.19
C GLN A 73 3.18 10.58 18.27
N LYS A 74 3.11 11.67 19.06
CA LYS A 74 4.20 12.65 19.31
C LYS A 74 4.73 12.55 20.74
N THR A 75 6.04 12.69 20.93
CA THR A 75 6.71 13.22 22.16
C THR A 75 8.16 13.59 21.83
N ILE A 76 8.73 14.57 22.54
CA ILE A 76 10.12 15.04 22.39
C ILE A 76 10.67 15.41 23.77
N TYR A 77 11.90 14.99 24.09
CA TYR A 77 12.82 15.71 24.99
C TYR A 77 14.25 15.60 24.43
N ASN A 78 15.15 16.49 24.87
CA ASN A 78 16.30 16.92 24.07
C ASN A 78 17.66 16.74 24.78
N ARG A 79 18.61 16.06 24.13
CA ARG A 79 20.06 16.29 24.23
C ARG A 79 20.78 15.69 23.01
N PHE A 80 22.03 16.11 22.77
CA PHE A 80 22.76 15.81 21.52
C PHE A 80 23.19 14.34 21.43
N GLU A 81 22.56 13.59 20.53
CA GLU A 81 22.87 12.18 20.25
C GLU A 81 22.42 11.81 18.81
N LYS A 82 22.56 10.54 18.40
CA LYS A 82 22.21 10.02 17.05
C LYS A 82 20.87 10.58 16.54
N ARG A 83 20.94 11.54 15.59
CA ARG A 83 19.75 12.23 15.05
C ARG A 83 18.93 11.30 14.16
N HIS A 84 17.79 10.86 14.68
CA HIS A 84 16.75 10.18 13.90
C HIS A 84 15.68 11.19 13.44
N LYS A 85 15.17 11.02 12.22
CA LYS A 85 14.03 11.79 11.71
C LYS A 85 12.89 10.84 11.40
N ASN A 86 11.82 10.91 12.18
CA ASN A 86 10.60 10.16 11.90
C ASN A 86 9.84 10.84 10.76
N MET A 87 9.55 10.09 9.69
CA MET A 87 8.72 10.55 8.59
C MET A 87 7.43 9.72 8.57
N LEU A 88 6.30 10.38 8.36
CA LEU A 88 5.03 9.70 8.12
C LEU A 88 5.03 9.18 6.68
N VAL A 89 4.70 7.91 6.49
CA VAL A 89 4.71 7.24 5.18
C VAL A 89 3.39 6.49 5.03
N HIS A 90 2.73 6.66 3.89
CA HIS A 90 1.49 5.97 3.55
C HIS A 90 1.81 4.52 3.16
N LEU A 91 1.22 3.59 3.90
CA LEU A 91 1.29 2.16 3.62
C LEU A 91 0.05 1.72 2.82
N TYR A 92 0.27 1.10 1.67
CA TYR A 92 -0.80 0.65 0.79
C TYR A 92 -1.36 -0.71 1.25
N PRO A 93 -2.69 -0.96 1.19
CA PRO A 93 -3.37 -2.19 1.65
C PRO A 93 -2.91 -3.54 1.09
N CYS A 94 -1.96 -3.58 0.16
CA CYS A 94 -1.40 -4.82 -0.37
C CYS A 94 0.14 -4.89 -0.26
N ILE A 95 0.69 -4.13 0.68
CA ILE A 95 1.88 -4.50 1.45
C ILE A 95 1.34 -4.95 2.83
N ARG A 96 0.98 -6.23 2.95
CA ARG A 96 0.17 -6.74 4.09
C ARG A 96 1.01 -7.14 5.29
N ASP A 97 2.25 -7.58 5.05
CA ASP A 97 3.06 -8.28 6.06
C ASP A 97 4.18 -7.38 6.62
N VAL A 98 3.84 -6.15 7.02
CA VAL A 98 4.80 -5.20 7.61
C VAL A 98 4.82 -5.31 9.12
N GLN A 99 6.02 -5.38 9.70
CA GLN A 99 6.25 -5.39 11.13
C GLN A 99 7.18 -4.24 11.55
N ILE A 100 7.13 -3.88 12.82
CA ILE A 100 8.08 -2.93 13.42
C ILE A 100 9.48 -3.56 13.34
N GLY A 101 10.48 -2.78 12.94
CA GLY A 101 11.83 -3.26 12.68
C GLY A 101 12.13 -3.64 11.23
N ASP A 102 11.12 -3.75 10.35
CA ASP A 102 11.36 -4.00 8.93
C ASP A 102 12.05 -2.81 8.25
N ILE A 103 12.89 -3.09 7.24
CA ILE A 103 13.55 -2.07 6.42
C ILE A 103 12.62 -1.72 5.26
N VAL A 104 12.41 -0.42 5.04
CA VAL A 104 11.45 0.11 4.07
C VAL A 104 12.13 1.08 3.12
N THR A 105 11.91 0.87 1.83
CA THR A 105 12.30 1.79 0.77
C THR A 105 11.12 2.70 0.43
N THR A 106 11.32 4.01 0.50
CA THR A 106 10.29 5.04 0.31
C THR A 106 10.72 6.10 -0.69
N VAL A 107 9.76 6.77 -1.31
CA VAL A 107 9.97 8.03 -2.03
C VAL A 107 9.00 9.06 -1.50
N ARG A 108 9.55 10.14 -0.91
CA ARG A 108 8.83 11.16 -0.13
C ARG A 108 7.99 10.54 1.00
N PHE A 109 6.74 10.20 0.70
CA PHE A 109 5.73 9.72 1.66
C PHE A 109 5.15 8.35 1.29
N ASN A 110 5.66 7.69 0.25
CA ASN A 110 5.06 6.47 -0.29
C ASN A 110 5.99 5.27 -0.07
N VAL A 111 5.47 4.18 0.50
CA VAL A 111 6.21 2.90 0.56
C VAL A 111 6.29 2.28 -0.83
N LEU A 112 7.50 1.87 -1.24
CA LEU A 112 7.73 1.17 -2.51
C LEU A 112 8.04 -0.32 -2.30
N LYS A 113 8.90 -0.62 -1.32
CA LYS A 113 9.34 -1.98 -0.99
C LYS A 113 9.52 -2.10 0.52
N VAL A 114 9.15 -3.24 1.05
CA VAL A 114 9.50 -3.66 2.41
C VAL A 114 10.41 -4.88 2.29
N THR A 115 11.50 -4.86 3.05
CA THR A 115 12.49 -5.93 3.17
C THR A 115 12.55 -6.33 4.63
N LYS A 116 12.27 -7.61 4.91
CA LYS A 116 12.34 -8.16 6.26
C LYS A 116 13.75 -8.00 6.83
N ALA A 117 13.84 -7.51 8.06
CA ALA A 117 15.12 -7.43 8.75
C ALA A 117 15.59 -8.83 9.16
N ALA A 118 16.86 -9.16 8.93
CA ALA A 118 17.41 -10.48 9.23
C ALA A 118 17.51 -10.81 10.75
N GLY A 119 17.28 -9.80 11.62
CA GLY A 119 17.42 -9.93 13.08
C GLY A 119 16.22 -10.59 13.78
N THR A 120 15.02 -10.49 13.22
CA THR A 120 13.87 -11.31 13.66
C THR A 120 14.04 -12.72 13.10
N LYS A 121 14.87 -13.52 13.78
CA LYS A 121 14.87 -14.98 13.61
C LYS A 121 13.41 -15.44 13.58
N LYS A 122 13.03 -16.24 12.59
CA LYS A 122 11.75 -16.95 12.61
C LYS A 122 11.79 -17.89 13.82
N GLN A 123 11.30 -17.41 14.95
CA GLN A 123 11.04 -18.23 16.11
C GLN A 123 10.03 -19.28 15.64
N PHE A 124 10.30 -20.56 15.92
CA PHE A 124 9.37 -21.62 15.57
C PHE A 124 8.01 -21.26 16.17
N GLN A 125 7.03 -21.05 15.30
CA GLN A 125 5.64 -21.04 15.73
C GLN A 125 5.26 -22.51 15.87
N GLU A 126 4.86 -22.90 17.08
CA GLU A 126 4.16 -24.16 17.29
C GLU A 126 2.89 -24.15 16.41
N PHE A 127 2.64 -25.27 15.74
CA PHE A 127 1.66 -25.39 14.66
C PHE A 127 0.21 -25.41 15.18
#